data_AF-A0A8T0XPY4-F1
#
_entry.id   AF-A0A8T0XPY4-F1
#
_cell.length_a   1.000
_cell.length_b   1.000
_cell.length_c   1.000
_cell.angle_alpha   90.00
_cell.angle_beta   90.00
_cell.angle_gamma   90.00
#
_symmetry.space_group_name_H-M   'P 1'
#
loop_
_entity.id
_entity.type
_entity.pdbx_description
1 polymer ?
#
loop_
_entity_poly.entity_id
_entity_poly.type
_entity_poly.pdbx_seq_one_letter_code
_entity_poly.pdbx_strand_id
1 'polypeptide(L)'
;MGAGGRMTEKEREKQELLGRAGGGAAMQRSPVDKPPFTLGQIKKAIPPHCFERSIIKSFSYVVHDLVIVAALLYFALAIIPALPSPLHLAAWPLYWVAQGCVCTGVWVIAHECGHHAFSDYSLLDDVVGLVLHSSLLVPYFSWKYSHRRHHSNTGSLERDEVFVPKKKEALPWYTPYVYNNPVGRLLHIVVQLTLGWPLYLTTNASGRPYPRFACHYDPYGPIYNDRERAQIFVSDAGVVAVAFGLYKLAAAFGLCTPTRRCPTTTRASGTGCAGRWPPWTATTASSTACSTTSRTRTSRTTSSPPCRTTTPWRPPRRSSPSSASTTSSTPRP
;
A
#
# COMPACT_ATOMS: atom_id res chain seq x y z
N MET A 1 40.51 -26.11 -19.13
CA MET A 1 41.92 -25.67 -19.24
C MET A 1 41.92 -24.19 -19.60
N GLY A 2 42.53 -23.35 -18.79
CA GLY A 2 42.51 -21.88 -18.93
C GLY A 2 42.97 -21.26 -17.63
N ALA A 3 44.27 -20.95 -17.54
CA ALA A 3 44.91 -20.60 -16.28
C ALA A 3 44.48 -19.21 -15.78
N GLY A 4 44.14 -19.11 -14.49
CA GLY A 4 43.98 -17.83 -13.82
C GLY A 4 45.32 -17.12 -13.71
N GLY A 5 45.55 -16.10 -14.54
CA GLY A 5 46.76 -15.30 -14.51
C GLY A 5 46.93 -14.60 -13.16
N ARG A 6 48.02 -14.88 -12.45
CA ARG A 6 48.44 -14.06 -11.30
C ARG A 6 48.88 -12.70 -11.85
N MET A 7 48.13 -11.65 -11.52
CA MET A 7 48.56 -10.26 -11.73
C MET A 7 49.98 -10.06 -11.21
N THR A 8 50.84 -9.54 -12.06
CA THR A 8 52.23 -9.20 -11.72
C THR A 8 52.26 -8.04 -10.72
N GLU A 9 53.36 -7.93 -9.99
CA GLU A 9 53.58 -6.85 -9.02
C GLU A 9 53.49 -5.47 -9.67
N LYS A 10 54.01 -5.34 -10.90
CA LYS A 10 53.94 -4.14 -11.73
C LYS A 10 52.53 -3.78 -12.19
N GLU A 11 51.64 -4.77 -12.36
CA GLU A 11 50.22 -4.53 -12.63
C GLU A 11 49.45 -4.09 -11.38
N ARG A 12 49.83 -4.60 -10.19
CA ARG A 12 49.30 -4.11 -8.91
C ARG A 12 49.72 -2.68 -8.65
N GLU A 13 51.01 -2.35 -8.78
CA GLU A 13 51.50 -0.98 -8.66
C GLU A 13 50.79 -0.05 -9.66
N LYS A 14 50.62 -0.47 -10.92
CA LYS A 14 49.86 0.31 -11.90
C LYS A 14 48.39 0.50 -11.49
N GLN A 15 47.75 -0.49 -10.87
CA GLN A 15 46.38 -0.40 -10.41
C GLN A 15 46.24 0.46 -9.14
N GLU A 16 47.21 0.42 -8.22
CA GLU A 16 47.29 1.32 -7.06
C GLU A 16 47.65 2.76 -7.46
N LEU A 17 48.53 2.94 -8.44
CA LEU A 17 48.83 4.25 -9.03
C LEU A 17 47.62 4.80 -9.79
N LEU A 18 46.85 3.98 -10.50
CA LEU A 18 45.57 4.41 -11.09
C LEU A 18 44.51 4.70 -10.01
N GLY A 19 44.52 3.97 -8.89
CA GLY A 19 43.67 4.25 -7.73
C GLY A 19 44.07 5.50 -6.93
N ARG A 20 45.33 5.95 -7.02
CA ARG A 20 45.84 7.20 -6.43
C ARG A 20 45.77 8.39 -7.38
N ALA A 21 46.06 8.19 -8.66
CA ALA A 21 46.01 9.22 -9.71
C ALA A 21 44.58 9.47 -10.19
N GLY A 22 43.72 8.45 -10.13
CA GLY A 22 42.28 8.61 -10.00
C GLY A 22 41.95 9.19 -8.62
N GLY A 23 42.36 10.44 -8.38
CA GLY A 23 42.01 11.26 -7.24
C GLY A 23 40.53 11.63 -7.27
N GLY A 24 39.66 10.62 -7.26
CA GLY A 24 38.25 10.79 -6.97
C GLY A 24 38.17 11.43 -5.60
N ALA A 25 37.63 12.65 -5.55
CA ALA A 25 37.38 13.37 -4.31
C ALA A 25 36.72 12.38 -3.33
N ALA A 26 37.41 12.07 -2.23
CA ALA A 26 36.96 11.08 -1.26
C ALA A 26 35.52 11.45 -0.89
N MET A 27 34.55 10.60 -1.29
CA MET A 27 33.14 11.03 -1.42
C MET A 27 32.74 11.80 -0.17
N GLN A 28 32.46 13.09 -0.34
CA GLN A 28 32.23 13.99 0.78
C GLN A 28 31.07 13.41 1.60
N ARG A 29 31.39 12.88 2.78
CA ARG A 29 30.43 12.16 3.59
C ARG A 29 29.31 13.13 3.94
N SER A 30 28.06 12.70 3.79
CA SER A 30 26.89 13.48 4.19
C SER A 30 27.10 14.02 5.61
N PRO A 31 26.83 15.32 5.88
CA PRO A 31 26.97 15.88 7.22
C PRO A 31 26.18 15.06 8.24
N VAL A 32 26.87 14.61 9.29
CA VAL A 32 26.28 13.87 10.41
C VAL A 32 25.90 14.78 11.58
N ASP A 33 26.41 16.01 11.57
CA ASP A 33 26.08 17.04 12.55
C ASP A 33 24.63 17.48 12.41
N LYS A 34 24.06 17.99 13.51
CA LYS A 34 22.70 18.55 13.48
C LYS A 34 22.68 19.75 12.52
N PRO A 35 21.69 19.84 11.61
CA PRO A 35 21.59 20.97 10.70
C PRO A 35 21.42 22.29 11.49
N PRO A 36 21.91 23.42 10.95
CA PRO A 36 21.81 24.74 11.61
C PRO A 36 20.38 25.34 11.56
N PHE A 37 19.36 24.50 11.36
CA PHE A 37 17.95 24.86 11.28
C PHE A 37 17.08 23.80 11.94
N THR A 38 15.94 24.24 12.46
CA THR A 38 14.92 23.40 13.09
C THR A 38 13.84 22.97 12.11
N LEU A 39 13.15 21.86 12.39
CA LEU A 39 11.97 21.44 11.64
C LEU A 39 10.88 22.53 11.58
N GLY A 40 10.78 23.38 12.62
CA GLY A 40 9.88 24.52 12.64
C GLY A 40 10.23 25.61 11.62
N GLN A 41 11.52 25.90 11.42
CA GLN A 41 11.98 26.83 10.38
C GLN A 41 11.69 26.29 8.97
N ILE A 42 11.90 24.99 8.74
CA ILE A 42 11.53 24.34 7.46
C ILE A 42 10.02 24.49 7.21
N LYS A 43 9.18 24.13 8.19
CA LYS A 43 7.72 24.26 8.06
C LYS A 43 7.26 25.70 7.81
N LYS A 44 7.93 26.69 8.42
CA LYS A 44 7.63 28.13 8.21
C LYS A 44 8.05 28.62 6.82
N ALA A 45 9.01 27.98 6.17
CA ALA A 45 9.43 28.31 4.80
C ALA A 45 8.48 27.74 3.72
N ILE A 46 7.63 26.77 4.07
CA ILE A 46 6.64 26.18 3.17
C ILE A 46 5.37 27.07 3.17
N PRO A 47 4.81 27.44 2.00
CA PRO A 47 3.58 28.24 1.93
C PRO A 47 2.40 27.60 2.69
N PRO A 48 1.56 28.38 3.41
CA PRO A 48 0.47 27.83 4.23
C PRO A 48 -0.51 26.92 3.46
N HIS A 49 -0.84 27.29 2.22
CA HIS A 49 -1.76 26.52 1.37
C HIS A 49 -1.24 25.11 1.03
N CYS A 50 0.06 24.84 1.15
CA CYS A 50 0.62 23.49 0.97
C CYS A 50 0.26 22.53 2.13
N PHE A 51 -0.28 23.04 3.24
CA PHE A 51 -0.78 22.24 4.36
C PHE A 51 -2.31 22.01 4.31
N GLU A 52 -3.02 22.61 3.35
CA GLU A 52 -4.48 22.50 3.21
C GLU A 52 -4.85 21.23 2.41
N ARG A 53 -5.59 20.31 3.05
CA ARG A 53 -5.95 19.01 2.45
C ARG A 53 -7.39 19.02 1.92
N SER A 54 -7.55 19.03 0.60
CA SER A 54 -8.88 18.98 -0.02
C SER A 54 -9.38 17.55 -0.18
N ILE A 55 -10.35 17.16 0.67
CA ILE A 55 -11.03 15.85 0.62
C ILE A 55 -11.57 15.53 -0.78
N ILE A 56 -12.18 16.51 -1.46
CA ILE A 56 -12.73 16.34 -2.81
C ILE A 56 -11.60 15.98 -3.79
N LYS A 57 -10.45 16.66 -3.71
CA LYS A 57 -9.28 16.37 -4.54
C LYS A 57 -8.72 14.99 -4.22
N SER A 58 -8.55 14.64 -2.95
CA SER A 58 -8.05 13.33 -2.52
C SER A 58 -8.93 12.18 -3.02
N PHE A 59 -10.25 12.27 -2.87
CA PHE A 59 -11.18 11.28 -3.43
C PHE A 59 -11.26 11.29 -4.95
N SER A 60 -11.01 12.43 -5.62
CA SER A 60 -10.98 12.44 -7.10
C SER A 60 -9.88 11.53 -7.67
N TYR A 61 -8.72 11.44 -7.01
CA TYR A 61 -7.67 10.48 -7.37
C TYR A 61 -8.06 9.02 -7.08
N VAL A 62 -8.74 8.75 -5.95
CA VAL A 62 -9.28 7.41 -5.66
C VAL A 62 -10.25 6.96 -6.76
N VAL A 63 -11.20 7.82 -7.12
CA VAL A 63 -12.19 7.51 -8.17
C VAL A 63 -11.52 7.36 -9.54
N HIS A 64 -10.58 8.24 -9.89
CA HIS A 64 -9.80 8.16 -11.12
C HIS A 64 -9.11 6.81 -11.27
N ASP A 65 -8.32 6.39 -10.28
CA ASP A 65 -7.55 5.15 -10.34
C ASP A 65 -8.48 3.93 -10.35
N LEU A 66 -9.57 3.94 -9.56
CA LEU A 66 -10.56 2.86 -9.56
C LEU A 66 -11.34 2.76 -10.89
N VAL A 67 -11.60 3.86 -11.59
CA VAL A 67 -12.18 3.85 -12.94
C VAL A 67 -11.23 3.20 -13.94
N ILE A 68 -9.93 3.51 -13.87
CA ILE A 68 -8.93 2.88 -14.74
C ILE A 68 -8.77 1.39 -14.41
N VAL A 69 -8.73 1.02 -13.13
CA VAL A 69 -8.76 -0.38 -12.66
C VAL A 69 -9.97 -1.13 -13.24
N ALA A 70 -11.17 -0.54 -13.17
CA ALA A 70 -12.38 -1.15 -13.70
C ALA A 70 -12.36 -1.28 -15.24
N ALA A 71 -11.84 -0.27 -15.95
CA ALA A 71 -11.72 -0.29 -17.41
C ALA A 71 -10.70 -1.35 -17.91
N LEU A 72 -9.54 -1.47 -17.24
CA LEU A 72 -8.55 -2.50 -17.52
C LEU A 72 -9.09 -3.91 -17.20
N LEU A 73 -9.78 -4.09 -16.07
CA LEU A 73 -10.45 -5.35 -15.74
C LEU A 73 -11.52 -5.72 -16.78
N TYR A 74 -12.33 -4.76 -17.23
CA TYR A 74 -13.30 -4.96 -18.31
C TYR A 74 -12.60 -5.41 -19.60
N PHE A 75 -11.51 -4.74 -19.99
CA PHE A 75 -10.71 -5.13 -21.16
C PHE A 75 -10.17 -6.57 -21.02
N ALA A 76 -9.67 -6.94 -19.84
CA ALA A 76 -9.16 -8.29 -19.59
C ALA A 76 -10.23 -9.38 -19.64
N LEU A 77 -11.45 -9.10 -19.18
CA LEU A 77 -12.54 -10.09 -19.14
C LEU A 77 -13.34 -10.17 -20.46
N ALA A 78 -13.55 -9.04 -21.13
CA ALA A 78 -14.39 -8.97 -22.33
C ALA A 78 -13.60 -9.01 -23.65
N ILE A 79 -12.39 -8.43 -23.70
CA ILE A 79 -11.66 -8.20 -24.96
C ILE A 79 -10.51 -9.20 -25.15
N ILE A 80 -9.65 -9.42 -24.13
CA ILE A 80 -8.51 -10.33 -24.27
C ILE A 80 -8.91 -11.75 -24.74
N PRO A 81 -9.99 -12.39 -24.22
CA PRO A 81 -10.40 -13.72 -24.68
C PRO A 81 -10.93 -13.76 -26.12
N ALA A 82 -11.31 -12.62 -26.69
CA ALA A 82 -11.78 -12.49 -28.07
C ALA A 82 -10.65 -12.23 -29.08
N LEU A 83 -9.41 -11.97 -28.63
CA LEU A 83 -8.28 -11.72 -29.51
C LEU A 83 -7.78 -13.03 -30.17
N PRO A 84 -7.42 -13.01 -31.46
CA PRO A 84 -6.83 -14.16 -32.13
C PRO A 84 -5.45 -14.50 -31.56
N SER A 85 -5.04 -15.77 -31.65
CA SER A 85 -3.66 -16.17 -31.37
C SER A 85 -2.69 -15.50 -32.35
N PRO A 86 -1.50 -15.05 -31.91
CA PRO A 86 -0.93 -15.10 -30.57
C PRO A 86 -1.28 -13.89 -29.68
N LEU A 87 -2.07 -12.92 -30.17
CA LEU A 87 -2.30 -11.65 -29.49
C LEU A 87 -2.92 -11.82 -28.09
N HIS A 88 -3.83 -12.78 -27.89
CA HIS A 88 -4.37 -13.03 -26.54
C HIS A 88 -3.30 -13.49 -25.53
N LEU A 89 -2.25 -14.20 -25.96
CA LEU A 89 -1.18 -14.66 -25.07
C LEU A 89 -0.28 -13.49 -24.66
N ALA A 90 0.03 -12.58 -25.59
CA ALA A 90 0.80 -11.37 -25.31
C ALA A 90 0.02 -10.35 -24.48
N ALA A 91 -1.31 -10.29 -24.63
CA ALA A 91 -2.15 -9.32 -23.93
C ALA A 91 -2.25 -9.58 -22.41
N TRP A 92 -2.17 -10.83 -21.94
CA TRP A 92 -2.27 -11.14 -20.51
C TRP A 92 -1.12 -10.56 -19.67
N PRO A 93 0.18 -10.76 -19.99
CA PRO A 93 1.27 -10.10 -19.29
C PRO A 93 1.22 -8.57 -19.36
N LEU A 94 0.83 -8.00 -20.51
CA LEU A 94 0.69 -6.55 -20.67
C LEU A 94 -0.43 -5.99 -19.77
N TYR A 95 -1.56 -6.69 -19.66
CA TYR A 95 -2.61 -6.38 -18.71
C TYR A 95 -2.11 -6.46 -17.27
N TRP A 96 -1.40 -7.52 -16.86
CA TRP A 96 -0.88 -7.64 -15.49
C TRP A 96 0.06 -6.48 -15.12
N VAL A 97 0.93 -6.06 -16.04
CA VAL A 97 1.81 -4.90 -15.84
C VAL A 97 1.00 -3.61 -15.72
N ALA A 98 0.11 -3.33 -16.68
CA ALA A 98 -0.71 -2.11 -16.66
C ALA A 98 -1.62 -2.03 -15.42
N GLN A 99 -2.31 -3.12 -15.10
CA GLN A 99 -3.17 -3.25 -13.92
C GLN A 99 -2.37 -3.08 -12.62
N GLY A 100 -1.19 -3.71 -12.52
CA GLY A 100 -0.29 -3.57 -11.38
C GLY A 100 0.20 -2.14 -11.17
N CYS A 101 0.58 -1.44 -12.25
CA CYS A 101 0.98 -0.04 -12.20
C CYS A 101 -0.14 0.88 -11.67
N VAL A 102 -1.39 0.68 -12.12
CA VAL A 102 -2.53 1.49 -11.63
C VAL A 102 -2.91 1.12 -10.19
N CYS A 103 -2.89 -0.18 -9.84
CA CYS A 103 -3.06 -0.61 -8.45
C CYS A 103 -1.96 -0.08 -7.51
N THR A 104 -0.77 0.22 -8.02
CA THR A 104 0.29 0.90 -7.26
C THR A 104 -0.10 2.35 -6.94
N GLY A 105 -0.83 3.04 -7.82
CA GLY A 105 -1.43 4.36 -7.50
C GLY A 105 -2.40 4.28 -6.33
N VAL A 106 -3.32 3.31 -6.35
CA VAL A 106 -4.23 3.02 -5.23
C VAL A 106 -3.47 2.69 -3.93
N TRP A 107 -2.38 1.91 -4.02
CA TRP A 107 -1.51 1.63 -2.88
C TRP A 107 -0.84 2.90 -2.32
N VAL A 108 -0.39 3.81 -3.18
CA VAL A 108 0.21 5.10 -2.80
C VAL A 108 -0.81 5.99 -2.10
N ILE A 109 -2.06 6.06 -2.57
CA ILE A 109 -3.10 6.85 -1.90
C ILE A 109 -3.37 6.32 -0.47
N ALA A 110 -3.40 5.00 -0.30
CA ALA A 110 -3.54 4.37 1.02
C ALA A 110 -2.26 4.52 1.90
N HIS A 111 -1.08 4.61 1.30
CA HIS A 111 0.16 5.01 1.97
C HIS A 111 0.07 6.45 2.51
N GLU A 112 -0.45 7.40 1.73
CA GLU A 112 -0.72 8.78 2.18
C GLU A 112 -1.76 8.86 3.31
N CYS A 113 -2.71 7.92 3.36
CA CYS A 113 -3.61 7.78 4.52
C CYS A 113 -2.84 7.41 5.80
N GLY A 114 -1.86 6.50 5.70
CA GLY A 114 -1.00 6.11 6.82
C GLY A 114 -0.15 7.27 7.40
N HIS A 115 0.19 8.24 6.54
CA HIS A 115 0.88 9.49 6.91
C HIS A 115 -0.04 10.59 7.43
N HIS A 116 -1.36 10.40 7.36
CA HIS A 116 -2.35 11.47 7.56
C HIS A 116 -2.11 12.66 6.62
N ALA A 117 -1.85 12.37 5.34
CA ALA A 117 -1.73 13.34 4.26
C ALA A 117 -3.00 13.42 3.39
N PHE A 118 -3.85 12.38 3.41
CA PHE A 118 -5.08 12.29 2.61
C PHE A 118 -6.17 13.30 3.00
N SER A 119 -6.40 13.51 4.30
CA SER A 119 -7.33 14.50 4.84
C SER A 119 -6.87 15.06 6.20
N ASP A 120 -7.59 16.04 6.75
CA ASP A 120 -7.36 16.53 8.12
C ASP A 120 -8.02 15.64 9.20
N TYR A 121 -8.68 14.55 8.79
CA TYR A 121 -9.44 13.66 9.68
C TYR A 121 -8.78 12.28 9.75
N SER A 122 -7.96 12.06 10.77
CA SER A 122 -7.19 10.81 10.93
C SER A 122 -8.02 9.52 10.91
N LEU A 123 -9.27 9.57 11.38
CA LEU A 123 -10.21 8.44 11.29
C LEU A 123 -10.69 8.17 9.85
N LEU A 124 -10.90 9.22 9.05
CA LEU A 124 -11.26 9.07 7.64
C LEU A 124 -10.11 8.43 6.86
N ASP A 125 -8.89 8.93 7.08
CA ASP A 125 -7.68 8.34 6.51
C ASP A 125 -7.56 6.87 6.91
N ASP A 126 -7.75 6.54 8.19
CA ASP A 126 -7.61 5.16 8.66
C ASP A 126 -8.69 4.21 8.14
N VAL A 127 -9.90 4.70 7.87
CA VAL A 127 -10.94 3.90 7.19
C VAL A 127 -10.63 3.72 5.70
N VAL A 128 -10.25 4.78 4.99
CA VAL A 128 -9.92 4.73 3.56
C VAL A 128 -8.68 3.85 3.32
N GLY A 129 -7.62 4.09 4.09
CA GLY A 129 -6.40 3.30 4.07
C GLY A 129 -6.66 1.82 4.35
N LEU A 130 -7.42 1.50 5.41
CA LEU A 130 -7.79 0.11 5.72
C LEU A 130 -8.51 -0.57 4.56
N VAL A 131 -9.52 0.07 3.95
CA VAL A 131 -10.27 -0.50 2.84
C VAL A 131 -9.39 -0.70 1.61
N LEU A 132 -8.61 0.31 1.20
CA LEU A 132 -7.79 0.26 -0.01
C LEU A 132 -6.59 -0.70 0.12
N HIS A 133 -5.85 -0.67 1.24
CA HIS A 133 -4.76 -1.63 1.48
C HIS A 133 -5.27 -3.06 1.67
N SER A 134 -6.37 -3.29 2.40
CA SER A 134 -6.95 -4.65 2.51
C SER A 134 -7.35 -5.20 1.14
N SER A 135 -7.92 -4.35 0.27
CA SER A 135 -8.29 -4.72 -1.11
C SER A 135 -7.09 -5.13 -1.97
N LEU A 136 -5.88 -4.68 -1.60
CA LEU A 136 -4.60 -5.05 -2.21
C LEU A 136 -3.82 -6.10 -1.39
N LEU A 137 -4.48 -6.78 -0.44
CA LEU A 137 -3.90 -7.77 0.47
C LEU A 137 -2.73 -7.23 1.32
N VAL A 138 -2.82 -5.97 1.73
CA VAL A 138 -1.88 -5.29 2.63
C VAL A 138 -2.51 -5.06 4.00
N PRO A 139 -1.89 -5.51 5.11
CA PRO A 139 -2.41 -5.26 6.45
C PRO A 139 -2.14 -3.80 6.85
N TYR A 140 -3.13 -2.93 6.62
CA TYR A 140 -2.97 -1.46 6.68
C TYR A 140 -2.30 -0.93 7.95
N PHE A 141 -2.82 -1.22 9.15
CA PHE A 141 -2.25 -0.67 10.39
C PHE A 141 -0.88 -1.30 10.69
N SER A 142 -0.72 -2.60 10.43
CA SER A 142 0.55 -3.30 10.57
C SER A 142 1.66 -2.66 9.74
N TRP A 143 1.35 -2.36 8.48
CA TRP A 143 2.24 -1.64 7.59
C TRP A 143 2.41 -0.18 7.99
N LYS A 144 1.33 0.56 8.30
CA LYS A 144 1.38 1.96 8.76
C LYS A 144 2.33 2.14 9.95
N TYR A 145 2.34 1.18 10.88
CA TYR A 145 3.16 1.23 12.09
C TYR A 145 4.62 0.86 11.85
N SER A 146 4.96 -0.12 11.00
CA SER A 146 6.36 -0.37 10.61
C SER A 146 6.89 0.73 9.70
N HIS A 147 6.08 1.19 8.74
CA HIS A 147 6.42 2.26 7.81
C HIS A 147 6.68 3.61 8.48
N ARG A 148 5.89 3.98 9.51
CA ARG A 148 6.16 5.16 10.33
C ARG A 148 7.55 5.08 11.01
N ARG A 149 7.93 3.89 11.49
CA ARG A 149 9.25 3.64 12.10
C ARG A 149 10.38 3.70 11.06
N HIS A 150 10.17 3.18 9.84
CA HIS A 150 11.06 3.38 8.68
C HIS A 150 11.29 4.87 8.41
N HIS A 151 10.23 5.68 8.27
CA HIS A 151 10.36 7.12 8.04
C HIS A 151 11.08 7.88 9.18
N SER A 152 10.93 7.44 10.44
CA SER A 152 11.68 8.05 11.55
C SER A 152 13.15 7.61 11.65
N ASN A 153 13.57 6.57 10.93
CA ASN A 153 14.92 5.99 11.02
C ASN A 153 15.56 5.72 9.64
N THR A 154 15.09 6.38 8.58
CA THR A 154 15.43 6.02 7.19
C THR A 154 16.94 6.00 6.97
N GLY A 155 17.47 4.87 6.52
CA GLY A 155 18.91 4.68 6.27
C GLY A 155 19.74 4.33 7.52
N SER A 156 19.15 4.13 8.70
CA SER A 156 19.85 3.54 9.85
C SER A 156 20.00 2.03 9.68
N LEU A 157 21.23 1.51 9.82
CA LEU A 157 21.49 0.07 9.78
C LEU A 157 20.89 -0.69 10.97
N GLU A 158 20.58 0.03 12.05
CA GLU A 158 20.15 -0.51 13.34
C GLU A 158 18.64 -0.38 13.58
N ARG A 159 18.01 0.67 13.04
CA ARG A 159 16.65 1.08 13.41
C ARG A 159 15.66 1.21 12.25
N ASP A 160 16.12 1.20 11.01
CA ASP A 160 15.23 1.19 9.85
C ASP A 160 14.46 -0.15 9.80
N GLU A 161 13.18 -0.12 9.41
CA GLU A 161 12.30 -1.30 9.39
C GLU A 161 12.30 -2.04 8.06
N VAL A 162 12.83 -1.44 6.98
CA VAL A 162 12.81 -2.04 5.64
C VAL A 162 13.99 -1.54 4.80
N PHE A 163 14.40 -2.33 3.80
CA PHE A 163 15.55 -2.05 2.94
C PHE A 163 16.90 -1.90 3.68
N VAL A 164 17.05 -2.53 4.85
CA VAL A 164 18.28 -2.50 5.64
C VAL A 164 19.40 -3.24 4.89
N PRO A 165 20.47 -2.56 4.45
CA PRO A 165 21.54 -3.22 3.71
C PRO A 165 22.39 -4.07 4.65
N LYS A 166 22.69 -5.30 4.23
CA LYS A 166 23.58 -6.20 4.98
C LYS A 166 25.01 -5.68 4.95
N LYS A 167 25.70 -5.72 6.10
CA LYS A 167 27.15 -5.50 6.20
C LYS A 167 27.89 -6.56 5.37
N LYS A 168 29.08 -6.23 4.85
CA LYS A 168 29.83 -7.06 3.89
C LYS A 168 30.11 -8.47 4.43
N GLU A 169 30.32 -8.58 5.74
CA GLU A 169 30.63 -9.81 6.47
C GLU A 169 29.40 -10.74 6.59
N ALA A 170 28.19 -10.19 6.45
CA ALA A 170 26.91 -10.91 6.49
C ALA A 170 26.33 -11.20 5.09
N LEU A 171 27.07 -10.89 4.02
CA LEU A 171 26.67 -11.22 2.66
C LEU A 171 26.95 -12.71 2.36
N PRO A 172 25.99 -13.47 1.81
CA PRO A 172 26.23 -14.84 1.36
C PRO A 172 27.37 -14.91 0.35
N TRP A 173 28.14 -16.01 0.35
CA TRP A 173 29.28 -16.23 -0.55
C TRP A 173 28.93 -16.06 -2.04
N TYR A 174 27.68 -16.36 -2.42
CA TYR A 174 27.20 -16.25 -3.80
C TYR A 174 26.89 -14.81 -4.25
N THR A 175 26.88 -13.84 -3.33
CA THR A 175 26.48 -12.44 -3.62
C THR A 175 27.23 -11.83 -4.81
N PRO A 176 28.57 -11.92 -4.93
CA PRO A 176 29.27 -11.36 -6.09
C PRO A 176 28.82 -11.98 -7.42
N TYR A 177 28.52 -13.28 -7.43
CA TYR A 177 28.10 -14.01 -8.65
C TYR A 177 26.66 -13.67 -9.07
N VAL A 178 25.80 -13.26 -8.13
CA VAL A 178 24.45 -12.77 -8.43
C VAL A 178 24.48 -11.30 -8.86
N TYR A 179 25.16 -10.44 -8.10
CA TYR A 179 25.08 -8.99 -8.29
C TYR A 179 26.05 -8.44 -9.35
N ASN A 180 27.16 -9.11 -9.66
CA ASN A 180 28.06 -8.70 -10.74
C ASN A 180 27.72 -9.36 -12.09
N ASN A 181 26.67 -10.18 -12.16
CA ASN A 181 26.20 -10.85 -13.37
C ASN A 181 24.86 -10.23 -13.82
N PRO A 182 24.71 -9.78 -15.09
CA PRO A 182 23.44 -9.21 -15.57
C PRO A 182 22.26 -10.19 -15.45
N VAL A 183 22.47 -11.49 -15.65
CA VAL A 183 21.43 -12.52 -15.49
C VAL A 183 21.06 -12.69 -14.02
N GLY A 184 22.06 -12.74 -13.13
CA GLY A 184 21.85 -12.82 -11.68
C GLY A 184 21.07 -11.62 -11.13
N ARG A 185 21.40 -10.41 -11.60
CA ARG A 185 20.65 -9.17 -11.28
C ARG A 185 19.22 -9.22 -11.78
N LEU A 186 18.98 -9.71 -13.01
CA LEU A 186 17.63 -9.82 -13.56
C LEU A 186 16.78 -10.82 -12.74
N LEU A 187 17.33 -11.99 -12.41
CA LEU A 187 16.67 -12.97 -11.54
C LEU A 187 16.36 -12.38 -10.16
N HIS A 188 17.30 -11.64 -9.56
CA HIS A 188 17.08 -10.96 -8.29
C HIS A 188 15.95 -9.92 -8.36
N ILE A 189 15.88 -9.13 -9.44
CA ILE A 189 14.80 -8.16 -9.67
C ILE A 189 13.46 -8.89 -9.81
N VAL A 190 13.39 -9.97 -10.59
CA VAL A 190 12.16 -10.77 -10.74
C VAL A 190 11.69 -11.33 -9.39
N VAL A 191 12.59 -11.89 -8.58
CA VAL A 191 12.27 -12.39 -7.23
C VAL A 191 11.81 -11.25 -6.31
N GLN A 192 12.49 -10.09 -6.33
CA GLN A 192 12.12 -8.95 -5.49
C GLN A 192 10.73 -8.38 -5.86
N LEU A 193 10.41 -8.28 -7.16
CA LEU A 193 9.14 -7.75 -7.64
C LEU A 193 7.95 -8.72 -7.46
N THR A 194 8.21 -10.03 -7.36
CA THR A 194 7.14 -11.05 -7.23
C THR A 194 6.97 -11.57 -5.80
N LEU A 195 8.08 -11.88 -5.12
CA LEU A 195 8.08 -12.50 -3.79
C LEU A 195 8.57 -11.55 -2.68
N GLY A 196 9.27 -10.47 -3.02
CA GLY A 196 9.84 -9.55 -2.03
C GLY A 196 8.80 -8.94 -1.09
N TRP A 197 7.64 -8.54 -1.60
CA TRP A 197 6.55 -7.99 -0.78
C TRP A 197 5.89 -9.03 0.13
N PRO A 198 5.42 -10.21 -0.35
CA PRO A 198 4.96 -11.30 0.51
C PRO A 198 5.97 -11.71 1.58
N LEU A 199 7.26 -11.83 1.24
CA LEU A 199 8.32 -12.20 2.18
C LEU A 199 8.61 -11.10 3.22
N TYR A 200 8.52 -9.82 2.85
CA TYR A 200 8.60 -8.72 3.82
C TYR A 200 7.45 -8.79 4.85
N LEU A 201 6.21 -8.95 4.38
CA LEU A 201 5.06 -9.03 5.29
C LEU A 201 5.11 -10.28 6.19
N THR A 202 5.43 -11.45 5.63
CA THR A 202 5.36 -12.74 6.37
C THR A 202 6.60 -13.07 7.19
N THR A 203 7.80 -12.60 6.80
CA THR A 203 9.08 -12.99 7.42
C THR A 203 10.02 -11.82 7.76
N ASN A 204 9.56 -10.57 7.58
CA ASN A 204 10.37 -9.36 7.72
C ASN A 204 11.63 -9.36 6.82
N ALA A 205 11.56 -9.99 5.64
CA ALA A 205 12.66 -10.02 4.69
C ALA A 205 13.06 -8.58 4.28
N SER A 206 14.37 -8.28 4.27
CA SER A 206 14.96 -6.94 4.11
C SER A 206 14.72 -5.93 5.25
N GLY A 207 13.97 -6.29 6.30
CA GLY A 207 13.88 -5.51 7.52
C GLY A 207 15.06 -5.75 8.47
N ARG A 208 15.11 -4.95 9.55
CA ARG A 208 16.07 -5.11 10.64
C ARG A 208 15.89 -6.43 11.41
N PRO A 209 16.96 -6.98 12.01
CA PRO A 209 16.85 -8.12 12.90
C PRO A 209 16.06 -7.77 14.17
N TYR A 210 15.30 -8.75 14.65
CA TYR A 210 14.57 -8.71 15.91
C TYR A 210 14.94 -9.91 16.79
N PRO A 211 14.81 -9.82 18.14
CA PRO A 211 15.11 -10.94 19.04
C PRO A 211 14.18 -12.16 18.88
N ARG A 212 13.07 -11.99 18.15
CA ARG A 212 12.07 -13.01 17.83
C ARG A 212 11.72 -12.91 16.34
N PHE A 213 11.08 -13.95 15.81
CA PHE A 213 10.49 -13.91 14.48
C PHE A 213 9.57 -12.69 14.34
N ALA A 214 9.70 -11.98 13.21
CA ALA A 214 8.97 -10.75 12.93
C ALA A 214 8.07 -10.96 11.71
N CYS A 215 6.78 -10.67 11.90
CA CYS A 215 5.73 -10.85 10.91
C CYS A 215 4.72 -9.70 11.07
N HIS A 216 4.26 -9.13 9.95
CA HIS A 216 3.29 -8.05 9.93
C HIS A 216 1.86 -8.52 10.26
N TYR A 217 1.64 -9.84 10.31
CA TYR A 217 0.39 -10.49 10.71
C TYR A 217 0.45 -11.08 12.13
N ASP A 218 1.47 -10.72 12.94
CA ASP A 218 1.56 -11.10 14.35
C ASP A 218 1.35 -9.87 15.26
N PRO A 219 0.17 -9.69 15.87
CA PRO A 219 -0.09 -8.64 16.86
C PRO A 219 0.85 -8.69 18.09
N TYR A 220 1.45 -9.84 18.40
CA TYR A 220 2.44 -10.00 19.46
C TYR A 220 3.88 -10.01 18.93
N GLY A 221 4.06 -9.71 17.65
CA GLY A 221 5.34 -9.63 16.98
C GLY A 221 6.19 -8.47 17.51
N PRO A 222 7.53 -8.59 17.48
CA PRO A 222 8.44 -7.62 18.09
C PRO A 222 8.48 -6.26 17.38
N ILE A 223 7.76 -6.11 16.26
CA ILE A 223 7.58 -4.86 15.51
C ILE A 223 6.70 -3.87 16.28
N TYR A 224 5.70 -4.37 17.03
CA TYR A 224 4.58 -3.57 17.53
C TYR A 224 4.60 -3.38 19.04
N ASN A 225 4.04 -2.26 19.49
CA ASN A 225 3.81 -1.98 20.91
C ASN A 225 2.42 -2.49 21.33
N ASP A 226 2.24 -2.78 22.62
CA ASP A 226 0.97 -3.25 23.22
C ASP A 226 -0.27 -2.44 22.82
N ARG A 227 -0.11 -1.11 22.62
CA ARG A 227 -1.19 -0.19 22.24
C ARG A 227 -1.62 -0.31 20.78
N GLU A 228 -0.79 -0.88 19.91
CA GLU A 228 -1.02 -0.99 18.46
C GLU A 228 -1.78 -2.29 18.12
N ARG A 229 -1.70 -3.31 18.99
CA ARG A 229 -2.20 -4.69 18.73
C ARG A 229 -3.63 -4.79 18.22
N ALA A 230 -4.55 -4.04 18.81
CA ALA A 230 -5.96 -4.06 18.43
C ALA A 230 -6.16 -3.70 16.94
N GLN A 231 -5.34 -2.80 16.41
CA GLN A 231 -5.39 -2.38 15.01
C GLN A 231 -4.66 -3.35 14.07
N ILE A 232 -3.68 -4.11 14.56
CA ILE A 232 -3.09 -5.24 13.82
C ILE A 232 -4.19 -6.28 13.54
N PHE A 233 -4.93 -6.72 14.57
CA PHE A 233 -6.08 -7.63 14.41
C PHE A 233 -7.14 -7.12 13.41
N VAL A 234 -7.44 -5.81 13.41
CA VAL A 234 -8.37 -5.20 12.43
C VAL A 234 -7.81 -5.27 10.99
N SER A 235 -6.50 -5.11 10.83
CA SER A 235 -5.83 -5.23 9.52
C SER A 235 -5.86 -6.67 9.00
N ASP A 236 -5.53 -7.62 9.88
CA ASP A 236 -5.51 -9.04 9.55
C ASP A 236 -6.92 -9.53 9.17
N ALA A 237 -7.95 -9.09 9.91
CA ALA A 237 -9.34 -9.35 9.57
C ALA A 237 -9.74 -8.77 8.21
N GLY A 238 -9.25 -7.56 7.86
CA GLY A 238 -9.46 -6.95 6.54
C GLY A 238 -8.83 -7.77 5.41
N VAL A 239 -7.57 -8.19 5.56
CA VAL A 239 -6.87 -9.03 4.58
C VAL A 239 -7.55 -10.40 4.45
N VAL A 240 -7.95 -11.04 5.56
CA VAL A 240 -8.67 -12.32 5.53
C VAL A 240 -10.04 -12.19 4.84
N ALA A 241 -10.78 -11.11 5.09
CA ALA A 241 -12.07 -10.87 4.44
C ALA A 241 -11.94 -10.73 2.91
N VAL A 242 -10.93 -9.96 2.45
CA VAL A 242 -10.66 -9.81 1.01
C VAL A 242 -10.14 -11.11 0.39
N ALA A 243 -9.21 -11.80 1.03
CA ALA A 243 -8.70 -13.09 0.57
C ALA A 243 -9.81 -14.14 0.46
N PHE A 244 -10.75 -14.18 1.42
CA PHE A 244 -11.92 -15.03 1.35
C PHE A 244 -12.87 -14.63 0.21
N GLY A 245 -13.10 -13.34 -0.01
CA GLY A 245 -13.86 -12.84 -1.15
C GLY A 245 -13.26 -13.27 -2.51
N LEU A 246 -11.94 -13.12 -2.65
CA LEU A 246 -11.19 -13.56 -3.84
C LEU A 246 -11.24 -15.09 -4.01
N TYR A 247 -11.14 -15.87 -2.93
CA TYR A 247 -11.33 -17.32 -2.96
C TYR A 247 -12.73 -17.70 -3.44
N LYS A 248 -13.78 -17.04 -2.92
CA LYS A 248 -15.17 -17.28 -3.36
C LYS A 248 -15.37 -16.93 -4.84
N LEU A 249 -14.75 -15.85 -5.32
CA LEU A 249 -14.76 -15.47 -6.73
C LEU A 249 -14.06 -16.53 -7.60
N ALA A 250 -12.84 -16.93 -7.23
CA ALA A 250 -12.07 -17.97 -7.92
C ALA A 250 -12.79 -19.32 -7.92
N ALA A 251 -13.51 -19.68 -6.85
CA ALA A 251 -14.30 -20.90 -6.77
C ALA A 251 -15.58 -20.85 -7.65
N ALA A 252 -16.17 -19.67 -7.85
CA ALA A 252 -17.37 -19.50 -8.67
C ALA A 252 -17.06 -19.48 -10.18
N PHE A 253 -15.97 -18.83 -10.58
CA PHE A 253 -15.59 -18.66 -11.99
C PHE A 253 -14.54 -19.68 -12.46
N GLY A 254 -13.66 -20.15 -11.58
CA GLY A 254 -12.52 -21.01 -11.90
C GLY A 254 -11.20 -20.21 -11.96
N LEU A 255 -10.09 -20.83 -11.53
CA LEU A 255 -8.75 -20.21 -11.53
C LEU A 255 -8.20 -19.93 -12.93
N CYS A 256 -8.61 -20.74 -13.90
CA CYS A 256 -8.39 -20.51 -15.31
C CYS A 256 -9.76 -20.46 -15.98
N THR A 257 -10.20 -19.28 -16.40
CA THR A 257 -11.33 -19.12 -17.34
C THR A 257 -10.85 -18.82 -18.76
N PRO A 258 -10.33 -19.81 -19.52
CA PRO A 258 -10.69 -19.81 -20.92
C PRO A 258 -12.20 -20.05 -20.94
N THR A 259 -12.94 -19.09 -21.49
CA THR A 259 -14.38 -19.14 -21.83
C THR A 259 -15.09 -20.48 -21.54
N ARG A 260 -16.18 -20.46 -20.75
CA ARG A 260 -17.18 -21.54 -20.82
C ARG A 260 -17.69 -21.60 -22.27
N ARG A 261 -17.04 -22.41 -23.12
CA ARG A 261 -17.66 -22.89 -24.34
C ARG A 261 -18.94 -23.59 -23.88
N CYS A 262 -20.08 -23.18 -24.42
CA CYS A 262 -21.29 -23.98 -24.25
C CYS A 262 -20.95 -25.41 -24.66
N PRO A 263 -21.42 -26.44 -23.93
CA PRO A 263 -21.38 -27.78 -24.45
C PRO A 263 -22.07 -27.76 -25.81
N THR A 264 -21.34 -28.06 -26.88
CA THR A 264 -21.93 -28.31 -28.19
C THR A 264 -22.57 -29.68 -28.15
N THR A 265 -23.68 -29.80 -27.42
CA THR A 265 -24.62 -30.90 -27.57
C THR A 265 -25.31 -30.74 -28.91
N THR A 266 -24.80 -31.48 -29.89
CA THR A 266 -25.38 -31.59 -31.22
C THR A 266 -26.80 -32.16 -31.12
N ARG A 267 -27.82 -31.29 -31.13
CA ARG A 267 -29.17 -31.69 -31.51
C ARG A 267 -29.90 -30.52 -32.15
N ALA A 268 -30.28 -30.71 -33.41
CA ALA A 268 -31.01 -29.70 -34.17
C ALA A 268 -32.46 -29.57 -33.65
N SER A 269 -32.80 -28.39 -33.18
CA SER A 269 -34.16 -27.85 -33.14
C SER A 269 -34.05 -26.34 -32.94
N GLY A 270 -34.48 -25.55 -33.91
CA GLY A 270 -34.23 -24.11 -33.93
C GLY A 270 -35.05 -23.35 -32.89
N THR A 271 -34.36 -22.62 -32.01
CA THR A 271 -34.85 -21.42 -31.30
C THR A 271 -33.62 -20.64 -30.81
N GLY A 272 -33.58 -19.33 -31.06
CA GLY A 272 -32.37 -18.52 -30.85
C GLY A 272 -32.08 -18.24 -29.37
N CYS A 273 -30.88 -18.61 -28.91
CA CYS A 273 -30.37 -18.20 -27.59
C CYS A 273 -29.86 -16.76 -27.63
N ALA A 274 -30.71 -15.80 -27.29
CA ALA A 274 -30.27 -14.44 -26.98
C ALA A 274 -29.40 -14.45 -25.71
N GLY A 275 -28.17 -13.95 -25.81
CA GLY A 275 -27.23 -13.86 -24.69
C GLY A 275 -27.73 -12.90 -23.60
N ARG A 276 -28.24 -13.45 -22.49
CA ARG A 276 -28.85 -12.68 -21.40
C ARG A 276 -27.80 -12.25 -20.37
N TRP A 277 -27.09 -11.16 -20.66
CA TRP A 277 -26.55 -10.31 -19.60
C TRP A 277 -27.71 -9.55 -18.93
N PRO A 278 -27.72 -9.34 -17.60
CA PRO A 278 -28.70 -8.48 -16.97
C PRO A 278 -28.45 -7.03 -17.42
N PRO A 279 -29.46 -6.30 -17.95
CA PRO A 279 -29.28 -4.91 -18.33
C PRO A 279 -29.18 -4.04 -17.08
N TRP A 280 -28.11 -3.25 -16.98
CA TRP A 280 -28.00 -2.15 -16.03
C TRP A 280 -28.96 -1.04 -16.44
N THR A 281 -30.24 -1.16 -16.05
CA THR A 281 -31.24 -0.12 -16.24
C THR A 281 -31.18 0.87 -15.08
N ALA A 282 -30.55 2.01 -15.32
CA ALA A 282 -30.67 3.17 -14.45
C ALA A 282 -32.16 3.56 -14.35
N THR A 283 -32.73 3.45 -13.14
CA THR A 283 -34.12 3.86 -12.90
C THR A 283 -34.13 5.28 -12.34
N THR A 284 -34.23 6.26 -13.24
CA THR A 284 -34.62 7.63 -12.88
C THR A 284 -36.12 7.70 -12.63
N ALA A 285 -36.53 8.59 -11.73
CA ALA A 285 -37.90 8.62 -11.21
C ALA A 285 -38.93 9.14 -12.22
N SER A 286 -40.17 8.68 -12.09
CA SER A 286 -41.34 9.49 -12.44
C SER A 286 -42.53 9.12 -11.56
N SER A 287 -43.12 10.14 -10.96
CA SER A 287 -44.32 10.07 -10.13
C SER A 287 -45.56 10.35 -10.99
N THR A 288 -46.61 9.54 -10.86
CA THR A 288 -47.97 9.92 -11.25
C THR A 288 -48.97 9.20 -10.35
N ALA A 289 -50.10 9.83 -10.06
CA ALA A 289 -50.99 9.47 -8.97
C ALA A 289 -52.37 8.95 -9.44
N CYS A 290 -53.13 8.49 -8.44
CA CYS A 290 -54.60 8.48 -8.38
C CYS A 290 -55.38 7.35 -9.08
N SER A 291 -55.89 6.40 -8.27
CA SER A 291 -57.36 6.23 -8.08
C SER A 291 -57.69 5.18 -6.99
N THR A 292 -58.28 5.68 -5.88
CA THR A 292 -59.57 5.27 -5.27
C THR A 292 -60.08 3.83 -5.56
N THR A 293 -60.55 3.01 -4.59
CA THR A 293 -61.64 3.30 -3.62
C THR A 293 -61.82 2.19 -2.55
N SER A 294 -62.21 2.55 -1.30
CA SER A 294 -62.75 1.67 -0.22
C SER A 294 -61.81 0.58 0.35
N ARG A 295 -61.84 0.10 1.60
CA ARG A 295 -62.63 0.30 2.87
C ARG A 295 -61.81 -0.41 4.01
N THR A 296 -61.91 -0.20 5.33
CA THR A 296 -62.80 0.60 6.23
C THR A 296 -62.08 0.92 7.56
N ARG A 297 -62.34 2.11 8.15
CA ARG A 297 -62.47 2.44 9.60
C ARG A 297 -61.84 1.51 10.68
N THR A 298 -60.88 2.05 11.44
CA THR A 298 -61.00 2.26 12.91
C THR A 298 -60.04 3.35 13.41
N SER A 299 -60.41 4.03 14.48
CA SER A 299 -59.82 5.29 14.97
C SER A 299 -59.01 5.11 16.27
N ARG A 300 -57.89 5.82 16.40
CA ARG A 300 -57.50 6.48 17.67
C ARG A 300 -56.47 7.61 17.47
N THR A 301 -56.85 8.79 17.96
CA THR A 301 -55.99 9.92 18.34
C THR A 301 -55.15 9.54 19.59
N THR A 302 -54.07 10.21 20.02
CA THR A 302 -53.76 11.66 20.10
C THR A 302 -52.24 11.96 20.21
N SER A 303 -51.87 13.22 19.91
CA SER A 303 -50.85 14.08 20.57
C SER A 303 -49.36 13.71 20.59
N SER A 304 -48.56 14.54 19.92
CA SER A 304 -47.14 14.81 20.21
C SER A 304 -46.97 16.02 21.15
N PRO A 305 -45.88 16.07 21.95
CA PRO A 305 -45.31 17.31 22.51
C PRO A 305 -43.85 17.53 22.04
N PRO A 306 -43.20 18.70 22.28
CA PRO A 306 -42.57 19.44 21.18
C PRO A 306 -41.03 19.58 21.23
N CYS A 307 -40.48 20.16 20.15
CA CYS A 307 -39.09 20.58 20.05
C CYS A 307 -38.64 21.50 21.20
N ARG A 308 -37.40 21.32 21.66
CA ARG A 308 -36.64 22.33 22.43
C ARG A 308 -35.38 22.72 21.68
N THR A 309 -35.12 24.02 21.65
CA THR A 309 -33.94 24.63 21.01
C THR A 309 -32.79 24.86 21.99
N THR A 310 -31.57 24.72 21.44
CA THR A 310 -30.32 25.42 21.80
C THR A 310 -29.76 25.35 23.23
N THR A 311 -28.56 24.76 23.34
CA THR A 311 -27.42 25.41 24.02
C THR A 311 -26.09 24.82 23.48
N PRO A 312 -25.10 25.62 23.05
CA PRO A 312 -23.85 25.10 22.51
C PRO A 312 -22.85 24.67 23.62
N TRP A 313 -22.19 23.54 23.41
CA TRP A 313 -21.24 22.95 24.34
C TRP A 313 -19.88 23.68 24.28
N ARG A 314 -19.37 24.14 25.43
CA ARG A 314 -18.01 24.72 25.56
C ARG A 314 -17.01 23.64 26.01
N PRO A 315 -15.87 23.44 25.33
CA PRO A 315 -14.79 22.61 25.84
C PRO A 315 -14.07 23.29 27.02
N PRO A 316 -13.50 22.53 27.97
CA PRO A 316 -12.79 23.08 29.12
C PRO A 316 -11.44 23.70 28.74
N ARG A 317 -11.07 24.79 29.42
CA ARG A 317 -9.75 25.42 29.29
C ARG A 317 -8.66 24.43 29.74
N ARG A 318 -7.65 24.21 28.90
CA ARG A 318 -6.38 23.62 29.35
C ARG A 318 -5.60 24.66 30.17
N SER A 319 -5.22 24.28 31.38
CA SER A 319 -4.27 25.01 32.21
C SER A 319 -2.84 24.84 31.65
N SER A 320 -2.12 25.95 31.56
CA SER A 320 -0.68 25.95 31.22
C SER A 320 0.14 25.44 32.40
N PRO A 321 1.14 24.56 32.20
CA PRO A 321 2.13 24.26 33.22
C PRO A 321 3.03 25.48 33.45
N SER A 322 3.21 25.85 34.72
CA SER A 322 4.13 26.89 35.15
C SER A 322 5.59 26.53 34.90
N SER A 323 6.40 27.53 34.54
CA SER A 323 7.86 27.43 34.46
C SER A 323 8.47 27.09 35.82
N ALA A 324 9.17 25.96 35.91
CA ALA A 324 10.06 25.63 37.01
C ALA A 324 11.51 25.81 36.57
N SER A 325 12.24 26.72 37.22
CA SER A 325 13.66 26.96 37.00
C SER A 325 14.51 25.91 37.73
N THR A 326 15.28 25.11 37.00
CA THR A 326 16.33 24.25 37.58
C THR A 326 17.70 24.92 37.44
N THR A 327 18.24 25.33 38.59
CA THR A 327 19.59 25.88 38.74
C THR A 327 20.66 24.80 38.54
N SER A 328 21.82 25.23 38.01
CA SER A 328 23.02 24.42 37.82
C SER A 328 23.73 24.09 39.14
N SER A 329 24.19 22.85 39.29
CA SER A 329 25.26 22.50 40.25
C SER A 329 26.08 21.30 39.77
N THR A 330 27.28 21.58 39.26
CA THR A 330 28.38 20.60 39.15
C THR A 330 28.88 20.23 40.55
N PRO A 331 29.48 19.04 40.73
CA PRO A 331 30.94 19.07 40.93
C PRO A 331 31.72 17.91 40.28
N ARG A 332 33.01 18.17 40.07
CA ARG A 332 34.14 17.25 39.85
C ARG A 332 34.74 16.85 41.22
N PRO A 333 35.73 15.94 41.37
CA PRO A 333 36.65 15.35 40.37
C PRO A 333 36.04 14.29 39.44
#